data_AF-A0A834LH16-F1
#
_entry.id   AF-A0A834LH16-F1
#
_cell.length_a   1.000
_cell.length_b   1.000
_cell.length_c   1.000
_cell.angle_alpha   90.00
_cell.angle_beta   90.00
_cell.angle_gamma   90.00
#
_symmetry.space_group_name_H-M   'P 1'
#
loop_
_entity.id
_entity.type
_entity.pdbx_description
1 polymer ?
#
loop_
_entity_poly.entity_id
_entity_poly.type
_entity_poly.pdbx_seq_one_letter_code
_entity_poly.pdbx_strand_id
1 'polypeptide(L)'
;MMHLSKLLHSRGFHITFVNTEYNHRRLVRSQGPESVKGLTDFRFETIPDGLPLSDRNVTQYVPLLGDSTRKNSLAPLVALLHRLNSMPGVPPVSYVISDGLMSFGIEAAKEVGVPEVQFWTASACSFMGYLHYRELIKRGIFPFKD
;
A
#
# COMPACT_ATOMS: atom_id res chain seq x y z
N MET A 1 4.53 6.46 3.25
CA MET A 1 3.10 6.65 2.94
C MET A 1 2.41 7.72 3.79
N MET A 2 2.27 7.59 5.12
CA MET A 2 1.48 8.54 5.93
C MET A 2 1.93 10.02 5.84
N HIS A 3 3.24 10.30 5.83
CA HIS A 3 3.71 11.69 5.66
C HIS A 3 3.40 12.25 4.27
N LEU A 4 3.51 11.42 3.22
CA LEU A 4 3.16 11.82 1.86
C LEU A 4 1.68 12.14 1.74
N SER A 5 0.80 11.31 2.31
CA SER A 5 -0.64 11.56 2.28
C SER A 5 -1.03 12.84 3.01
N LYS A 6 -0.43 13.11 4.19
CA LYS A 6 -0.62 14.39 4.90
C LYS A 6 -0.11 15.59 4.09
N LEU A 7 1.02 15.46 3.40
CA LEU A 7 1.55 16.52 2.56
C LEU A 7 0.61 16.80 1.37
N LEU A 8 0.13 15.77 0.68
CA LEU A 8 -0.83 15.93 -0.42
C LEU A 8 -2.14 16.54 0.07
N HIS A 9 -2.66 16.08 1.20
CA HIS A 9 -3.85 16.68 1.84
C HIS A 9 -3.66 18.17 2.12
N SER A 10 -2.50 18.58 2.64
CA SER A 10 -2.18 20.00 2.87
C SER A 10 -2.14 20.86 1.59
N ARG A 11 -2.11 20.21 0.41
CA ARG A 11 -2.17 20.84 -0.92
C ARG A 11 -3.56 20.77 -1.55
N GLY A 12 -4.58 20.40 -0.78
CA GLY A 12 -5.98 20.40 -1.22
C GLY A 12 -6.45 19.10 -1.88
N PHE A 13 -5.66 18.02 -1.81
CA PHE A 13 -6.10 16.71 -2.31
C PHE A 13 -7.03 16.02 -1.32
N HIS A 14 -8.11 15.43 -1.84
CA HIS A 14 -8.94 14.49 -1.10
C HIS A 14 -8.21 13.16 -0.98
N ILE A 15 -7.98 12.69 0.25
CA ILE A 15 -7.16 11.52 0.54
C ILE A 15 -8.01 10.39 1.09
N THR A 16 -7.87 9.21 0.48
CA THR A 16 -8.25 7.93 1.09
C THR A 16 -6.99 7.13 1.37
N PHE A 17 -6.62 6.98 2.64
CA PHE A 17 -5.47 6.20 3.07
C PHE A 17 -5.89 4.76 3.33
N VAL A 18 -5.46 3.84 2.45
CA VAL A 18 -5.80 2.42 2.55
C VAL A 18 -4.73 1.68 3.35
N ASN A 19 -5.13 1.09 4.48
CA ASN A 19 -4.30 0.19 5.26
C ASN A 19 -4.64 -1.27 4.96
N THR A 20 -3.73 -2.18 5.26
CA THR A 20 -4.15 -3.56 5.53
C THR A 20 -4.92 -3.59 6.85
N GLU A 21 -5.89 -4.48 7.01
CA GLU A 21 -6.59 -4.64 8.30
C GLU A 21 -5.61 -4.88 9.47
N TYR A 22 -4.54 -5.64 9.22
CA TYR A 22 -3.47 -5.86 10.19
C TYR A 22 -2.78 -4.54 10.62
N ASN A 23 -2.34 -3.73 9.66
CA ASN A 23 -1.69 -2.45 9.94
C ASN A 23 -2.64 -1.44 10.60
N HIS A 24 -3.91 -1.44 10.19
CA HIS A 24 -4.93 -0.61 10.79
C HIS A 24 -5.15 -0.95 12.28
N ARG A 25 -5.30 -2.24 12.61
CA ARG A 25 -5.42 -2.69 14.01
C ARG A 25 -4.18 -2.33 14.83
N ARG A 26 -2.99 -2.47 14.28
CA ARG A 26 -1.74 -2.06 14.95
C ARG A 26 -1.69 -0.57 15.23
N LEU A 27 -2.08 0.26 14.27
CA LEU A 27 -2.13 1.71 14.44
C LEU A 27 -3.10 2.08 15.56
N VAL A 28 -4.34 1.57 15.52
CA VAL A 28 -5.35 1.78 16.56
C VAL A 28 -4.86 1.33 17.93
N ARG A 29 -4.20 0.17 18.03
CA ARG A 29 -3.65 -0.32 19.30
C ARG A 29 -2.55 0.58 19.86
N SER A 30 -1.76 1.20 18.99
CA SER A 30 -0.63 2.04 19.40
C SER A 30 -1.00 3.49 19.69
N GLN A 31 -2.01 4.05 19.01
CA GLN A 31 -2.35 5.47 19.07
C GLN A 31 -3.84 5.74 19.38
N GLY A 32 -4.63 4.71 19.67
CA GLY A 32 -6.05 4.79 19.95
C GLY A 32 -6.93 4.84 18.69
N PRO A 33 -8.25 4.65 18.83
CA PRO A 33 -9.20 4.65 17.71
C PRO A 33 -9.30 6.01 17.00
N GLU A 34 -9.00 7.12 17.70
CA GLU A 34 -9.00 8.46 17.09
C GLU A 34 -7.93 8.60 15.99
N SER A 35 -6.87 7.77 16.00
CA SER A 35 -5.79 7.80 14.99
C SER A 35 -6.25 7.47 13.56
N VAL A 36 -7.41 6.83 13.43
CA VAL A 36 -8.00 6.41 12.15
C VAL A 36 -9.39 6.99 11.90
N LYS A 37 -9.86 7.89 12.77
CA LYS A 37 -11.16 8.55 12.64
C LYS A 37 -11.30 9.34 11.34
N GLY A 38 -10.18 9.89 10.85
CA GLY A 38 -10.15 10.70 9.64
C GLY A 38 -10.79 12.08 9.80
N LEU A 39 -10.91 12.76 8.67
CA LEU A 39 -11.51 14.06 8.40
C LEU A 39 -12.45 13.90 7.18
N THR A 40 -13.23 14.93 6.85
CA THR A 40 -14.14 14.92 5.70
C THR A 40 -13.42 14.58 4.39
N ASP A 41 -12.22 15.09 4.21
CA ASP A 41 -11.37 15.00 3.03
C ASP A 41 -10.08 14.17 3.25
N PHE A 42 -9.92 13.56 4.43
CA PHE A 42 -8.85 12.60 4.73
C PHE A 42 -9.43 11.39 5.47
N ARG A 43 -9.65 10.29 4.78
CA ARG A 43 -10.25 9.09 5.37
C ARG A 43 -9.32 7.91 5.41
N PHE A 44 -9.65 6.96 6.26
CA PHE A 44 -8.99 5.67 6.36
C PHE A 44 -9.91 4.57 5.86
N GLU A 45 -9.39 3.71 5.02
CA GLU A 45 -10.06 2.50 4.54
C GLU A 45 -9.15 1.29 4.81
N THR A 46 -9.72 0.09 4.74
CA THR A 46 -8.95 -1.14 4.95
C THR A 46 -9.23 -2.16 3.87
N ILE A 47 -8.22 -2.98 3.60
CA ILE A 47 -8.31 -4.19 2.78
C ILE A 47 -7.61 -5.36 3.51
N PRO A 48 -8.01 -6.62 3.27
CA PRO A 48 -7.26 -7.77 3.75
C PRO A 48 -5.92 -7.90 3.02
N ASP A 49 -4.90 -8.39 3.73
CA ASP A 49 -3.58 -8.72 3.16
C ASP A 49 -3.44 -10.20 2.76
N GLY A 50 -4.49 -11.00 2.96
CA GLY A 50 -4.56 -12.43 2.64
C GLY A 50 -3.84 -13.35 3.63
N LEU A 51 -3.28 -12.81 4.71
CA LEU A 51 -2.62 -13.61 5.74
C LEU A 51 -3.60 -13.98 6.87
N PRO A 52 -3.34 -15.08 7.61
CA PRO A 52 -4.11 -15.42 8.79
C PRO A 52 -4.13 -14.27 9.80
N LEU A 53 -5.26 -14.10 10.48
CA LEU A 53 -5.38 -13.13 11.56
C LEU A 53 -4.31 -13.38 12.62
N SER A 54 -3.68 -12.29 13.06
CA SER A 54 -2.67 -12.32 14.11
C SER A 54 -2.83 -11.10 15.00
N ASP A 55 -2.82 -11.33 16.32
CA ASP A 55 -2.83 -10.27 17.34
C ASP A 55 -1.42 -9.83 17.75
N ARG A 56 -0.39 -10.43 17.14
CA ARG A 56 0.99 -10.01 17.34
C ARG A 56 1.14 -8.59 16.81
N ASN A 57 1.85 -7.73 17.55
CA ASN A 57 2.19 -6.37 17.11
C ASN A 57 3.66 -6.30 16.71
N VAL A 58 3.97 -6.97 15.61
CA VAL A 58 5.33 -7.06 15.07
C VAL A 58 5.27 -6.82 13.58
N THR A 59 6.41 -6.56 12.95
CA THR A 59 6.46 -6.54 11.48
C THR A 59 6.19 -7.96 10.97
N GLN A 60 5.22 -8.10 10.06
CA GLN A 60 4.97 -9.37 9.37
C GLN A 60 6.19 -9.78 8.56
N TYR A 61 6.38 -11.07 8.36
CA TYR A 61 7.47 -11.58 7.54
C TYR A 61 7.29 -11.11 6.09
N VAL A 62 8.17 -10.20 5.65
CA VAL A 62 8.00 -9.42 4.41
C VAL A 62 7.85 -10.30 3.16
N PRO A 63 8.63 -11.39 2.96
CA PRO A 63 8.44 -12.25 1.78
C PRO A 63 7.06 -12.91 1.72
N LEU A 64 6.54 -13.38 2.86
CA LEU A 64 5.21 -13.99 2.95
C LEU A 64 4.10 -12.95 2.71
N LEU A 65 4.26 -11.73 3.27
CA LEU A 65 3.34 -10.63 3.02
C LEU A 65 3.32 -10.23 1.54
N GLY A 66 4.48 -10.15 0.90
CA GLY A 66 4.60 -9.85 -0.53
C GLY A 66 3.90 -10.89 -1.40
N ASP A 67 4.12 -12.19 -1.14
CA ASP A 67 3.46 -13.27 -1.88
C ASP A 67 1.94 -13.27 -1.65
N SER A 68 1.50 -13.07 -0.41
CA SER A 68 0.08 -13.05 -0.06
C SER A 68 -0.65 -11.87 -0.70
N THR A 69 -0.13 -10.66 -0.57
CA THR A 69 -0.78 -9.45 -1.13
C THR A 69 -0.82 -9.50 -2.66
N ARG A 70 0.24 -10.01 -3.30
CA ARG A 70 0.25 -10.27 -4.75
C ARG A 70 -0.89 -11.19 -5.20
N LYS A 71 -1.23 -12.21 -4.41
CA LYS A 71 -2.28 -13.19 -4.76
C LYS A 71 -3.69 -12.73 -4.37
N ASN A 72 -3.81 -12.00 -3.26
CA ASN A 72 -5.08 -11.86 -2.56
C ASN A 72 -5.59 -10.42 -2.45
N SER A 73 -4.76 -9.39 -2.66
CA SER A 73 -5.15 -7.99 -2.38
C SER A 73 -5.67 -7.22 -3.59
N LEU A 74 -5.54 -7.75 -4.81
CA LEU A 74 -6.05 -7.10 -6.03
C LEU A 74 -7.58 -6.93 -5.99
N ALA A 75 -8.32 -8.03 -5.87
CA ALA A 75 -9.78 -8.00 -5.90
C ALA A 75 -10.40 -7.12 -4.78
N PRO A 76 -9.92 -7.19 -3.52
CA PRO A 76 -10.37 -6.27 -2.48
C PRO A 76 -10.08 -4.79 -2.77
N LEU A 77 -8.91 -4.47 -3.35
CA LEU A 77 -8.58 -3.10 -3.70
C LEU A 77 -9.47 -2.58 -4.84
N VAL A 78 -9.70 -3.38 -5.89
CA VAL A 78 -10.62 -3.03 -7.00
C VAL A 78 -12.03 -2.79 -6.47
N ALA A 79 -12.53 -3.68 -5.61
CA ALA A 79 -13.85 -3.53 -4.98
C ALA A 79 -13.94 -2.23 -4.15
N LEU A 80 -12.88 -1.90 -3.41
CA LEU A 80 -12.80 -0.64 -2.67
C LEU A 80 -12.83 0.58 -3.61
N LEU A 81 -12.06 0.57 -4.70
CA LEU A 81 -12.02 1.68 -5.66
C LEU A 81 -13.40 1.90 -6.32
N HIS A 82 -14.10 0.84 -6.73
CA HIS A 82 -15.47 0.95 -7.24
C HIS A 82 -16.44 1.52 -6.20
N ARG A 83 -16.33 1.06 -4.94
CA ARG A 83 -17.16 1.59 -3.84
C ARG A 83 -16.91 3.08 -3.63
N LEU A 84 -15.65 3.52 -3.66
CA LEU A 84 -15.29 4.94 -3.51
C LEU A 84 -15.84 5.79 -4.66
N ASN A 85 -15.78 5.31 -5.91
CA ASN A 85 -16.31 6.01 -7.07
C ASN A 85 -17.83 6.18 -7.08
N SER A 86 -18.54 5.29 -6.38
CA SER A 86 -20.00 5.32 -6.27
C SER A 86 -20.51 5.98 -4.98
N MET A 87 -19.62 6.46 -4.11
CA MET A 87 -20.00 6.97 -2.79
C MET A 87 -20.44 8.44 -2.85
N PRO A 88 -21.67 8.78 -2.41
CA PRO A 88 -22.12 10.17 -2.38
C PRO A 88 -21.27 11.05 -1.46
N GLY A 89 -21.00 12.29 -1.87
CA GLY A 89 -20.21 13.24 -1.09
C GLY A 89 -18.70 12.97 -1.12
N VAL A 90 -18.25 12.09 -2.02
CA VAL A 90 -16.84 11.73 -2.21
C VAL A 90 -16.49 11.98 -3.67
N PRO A 91 -15.39 12.69 -3.97
CA PRO A 91 -14.93 12.79 -5.34
C PRO A 91 -14.51 11.41 -5.86
N PRO A 92 -14.78 11.08 -7.14
CA PRO A 92 -14.24 9.88 -7.77
C PRO A 92 -12.71 9.83 -7.63
N VAL A 93 -12.19 8.62 -7.51
CA VAL A 93 -10.75 8.37 -7.48
C VAL A 93 -10.14 8.89 -8.78
N SER A 94 -9.12 9.74 -8.66
CA SER A 94 -8.41 10.32 -9.80
C SER A 94 -7.00 9.77 -9.95
N TYR A 95 -6.38 9.28 -8.87
CA TYR A 95 -5.03 8.72 -8.84
C TYR A 95 -4.93 7.65 -7.75
N VAL A 96 -4.10 6.63 -8.01
CA VAL A 96 -3.65 5.67 -7.00
C VAL A 96 -2.17 5.87 -6.73
N ILE A 97 -1.77 5.92 -5.46
CA ILE A 97 -0.35 5.93 -5.08
C ILE A 97 -0.11 4.67 -4.24
N SER A 98 0.67 3.72 -4.77
CA SER A 98 1.00 2.48 -4.07
C SER A 98 2.43 2.50 -3.52
N ASP A 99 2.69 1.70 -2.49
CA ASP A 99 4.08 1.42 -2.09
C ASP A 99 4.76 0.59 -3.18
N GLY A 100 6.06 0.82 -3.44
CA GLY A 100 6.79 0.16 -4.51
C GLY A 100 6.84 -1.38 -4.41
N LEU A 101 6.61 -1.98 -3.24
CA LEU A 101 6.48 -3.43 -3.08
C LEU A 101 5.05 -3.94 -3.33
N MET A 102 4.05 -3.06 -3.30
CA MET A 102 2.62 -3.38 -3.41
C MET A 102 2.13 -3.24 -4.85
N SER A 103 2.79 -3.95 -5.77
CA SER A 103 2.56 -3.85 -7.22
C SER A 103 1.12 -4.16 -7.69
N PHE A 104 0.31 -4.85 -6.89
CA PHE A 104 -1.12 -5.05 -7.18
C PHE A 104 -1.90 -3.73 -7.31
N GLY A 105 -1.39 -2.63 -6.74
CA GLY A 105 -1.97 -1.29 -6.91
C GLY A 105 -1.95 -0.81 -8.36
N ILE A 106 -0.95 -1.21 -9.15
CA ILE A 106 -0.84 -0.88 -10.58
C ILE A 106 -2.03 -1.48 -11.34
N GLU A 107 -2.28 -2.76 -11.13
CA GLU A 107 -3.36 -3.47 -11.80
C GLU A 107 -4.73 -2.96 -11.34
N ALA A 108 -4.91 -2.70 -10.04
CA ALA A 108 -6.16 -2.15 -9.51
C ALA A 108 -6.48 -0.76 -10.09
N ALA A 109 -5.48 0.11 -10.23
CA ALA A 109 -5.66 1.44 -10.82
C ALA A 109 -6.03 1.35 -12.31
N LYS A 110 -5.41 0.41 -13.04
CA LYS A 110 -5.71 0.12 -14.44
C LYS A 110 -7.15 -0.33 -14.63
N GLU A 111 -7.66 -1.23 -13.78
CA GLU A 111 -9.04 -1.73 -13.82
C GLU A 111 -10.08 -0.61 -13.70
N VAL A 112 -9.80 0.43 -12.90
CA VAL A 112 -10.70 1.59 -12.74
C VAL A 112 -10.35 2.77 -13.65
N GLY A 113 -9.36 2.60 -14.54
CA GLY A 113 -9.00 3.59 -15.56
C GLY A 113 -8.31 4.85 -15.04
N VAL A 114 -7.59 4.78 -13.91
CA VAL A 114 -6.88 5.92 -13.32
C VAL A 114 -5.36 5.73 -13.34
N PRO A 115 -4.57 6.81 -13.40
CA PRO A 115 -3.12 6.71 -13.29
C PRO A 115 -2.67 6.19 -11.92
N GLU A 116 -1.53 5.50 -11.93
CA GLU A 116 -0.86 4.98 -10.74
C GLU A 116 0.54 5.56 -10.59
N VAL A 117 0.96 5.82 -9.35
CA VAL A 117 2.31 6.25 -9.00
C VAL A 117 2.85 5.36 -7.89
N GLN A 118 3.94 4.66 -8.18
CA GLN A 118 4.66 3.91 -7.16
C GLN A 118 5.55 4.84 -6.30
N PHE A 119 5.44 4.70 -4.98
CA PHE A 119 6.27 5.39 -4.01
C PHE A 119 7.26 4.41 -3.36
N TRP A 120 8.55 4.60 -3.66
CA TRP A 120 9.62 3.82 -3.03
C TRP A 120 9.92 4.38 -1.64
N THR A 121 9.64 3.59 -0.60
CA THR A 121 9.77 4.02 0.80
C THR A 121 11.18 3.80 1.37
N ALA A 122 12.04 3.05 0.69
CA ALA A 122 13.42 2.80 1.10
C ALA A 122 14.42 3.76 0.40
N SER A 123 15.72 3.55 0.59
CA SER A 123 16.74 4.43 0.03
C SER A 123 16.88 4.27 -1.49
N ALA A 124 17.37 5.31 -2.16
CA ALA A 124 17.71 5.24 -3.59
C ALA A 124 18.77 4.16 -3.88
N CYS A 125 19.72 3.97 -2.96
CA CYS A 125 20.74 2.92 -3.08
C CYS A 125 20.10 1.52 -3.03
N SER A 126 19.16 1.26 -2.11
CA SER A 126 18.48 -0.03 -2.08
C SER A 126 17.66 -0.26 -3.34
N PHE A 127 17.00 0.78 -3.86
CA PHE A 127 16.26 0.71 -5.12
C PHE A 127 17.12 0.23 -6.29
N MET A 128 18.35 0.75 -6.41
CA MET A 128 19.30 0.30 -7.42
C MET A 128 19.62 -1.20 -7.30
N GLY A 129 19.67 -1.73 -6.07
CA GLY A 129 19.81 -3.16 -5.82
C GLY A 129 18.67 -3.98 -6.44
N TYR A 130 17.42 -3.53 -6.32
CA TYR A 130 16.27 -4.19 -6.95
C TYR A 130 16.32 -4.12 -8.48
N LEU A 131 16.65 -2.95 -9.05
CA LEU A 131 16.77 -2.77 -10.50
C LEU A 131 17.85 -3.66 -11.12
N HIS A 132 18.97 -3.87 -10.41
CA HIS A 132 20.08 -4.67 -10.89
C HIS A 132 20.05 -6.13 -10.39
N TYR A 133 19.01 -6.55 -9.68
CA TYR A 133 18.95 -7.90 -9.09
C TYR A 133 19.23 -9.01 -10.11
N ARG A 134 18.62 -8.94 -11.31
CA ARG A 134 18.85 -9.93 -12.37
C ARG A 134 20.30 -9.93 -12.88
N GLU A 135 20.93 -8.77 -12.92
CA GLU A 135 22.32 -8.63 -13.35
C GLU A 135 23.29 -9.17 -12.29
N LEU A 136 22.99 -8.95 -11.00
CA LEU A 136 23.76 -9.53 -9.89
C LEU A 136 23.76 -11.06 -9.95
N ILE A 137 22.62 -11.68 -10.26
CA ILE A 137 22.52 -13.13 -10.51
C ILE A 137 23.36 -13.52 -11.72
N LYS A 138 23.19 -12.82 -12.85
CA LYS A 138 23.90 -13.15 -14.10
C LYS A 138 25.42 -13.11 -13.94
N ARG A 139 25.94 -12.20 -13.11
CA ARG A 139 27.37 -12.08 -12.80
C ARG A 139 27.86 -13.05 -11.72
N GLY A 140 26.99 -13.88 -11.16
CA GLY A 140 27.33 -14.81 -10.08
C GLY A 140 27.70 -14.11 -8.77
N ILE A 141 27.26 -12.87 -8.56
CA ILE A 141 27.45 -12.11 -7.31
C ILE A 141 26.45 -12.58 -6.25
N PHE A 142 25.28 -13.07 -6.68
CA PHE A 142 24.24 -13.62 -5.82
C PHE A 142 23.77 -15.00 -6.32
N PRO A 143 23.46 -15.98 -5.43
CA PRO A 143 23.65 -15.92 -3.97
C PRO A 143 25.13 -15.86 -3.60
N PHE A 144 25.44 -15.29 -2.44
CA PHE A 144 26.80 -15.32 -1.91
C PHE A 144 27.21 -16.78 -1.69
N LYS A 145 28.46 -17.10 -2.04
CA LYS A 145 29.08 -18.38 -1.70
C LYS A 145 29.52 -18.32 -0.23
N ASP A 146 29.43 -19.45 0.45
CA ASP A 146 29.95 -19.62 1.81
C ASP A 146 31.46 -19.41 1.89
#